data_AF-A0A5S4F149-F1
#
_entry.id   AF-A0A5S4F149-F1
#
_cell.length_a   1.000
_cell.length_b   1.000
_cell.length_c   1.000
_cell.angle_alpha   90.00
_cell.angle_beta   90.00
_cell.angle_gamma   90.00
#
_symmetry.space_group_name_H-M   'P 1'
#
loop_
_entity.id
_entity.type
_entity.pdbx_description
1 polymer ?
#
loop_
_entity_poly.entity_id
_entity_poly.type
_entity_poly.pdbx_seq_one_letter_code
_entity_poly.pdbx_strand_id
1 'polypeptide(L)'
;MLTNFNTTVPQFTFDQNETGRNPGLYVTAKVEIIDGPGGAVLHTWAMDNSLQAGDGNYNPASPVLAAGSITIPNVMNASIPECDPLPGGNCTFDNNVGSGKFDYIVLVPTMDLTPWADANNLFKVTWHFHDVDDGGEEITLTGRFYSNNRVPEPGSLALFGLAGIGMLAALRRRRA
;
A
#
# COMPACT_ATOMS: atom_id res chain seq x y z
N MET A 1 -12.68 7.86 -13.27
CA MET A 1 -12.45 6.41 -13.07
C MET A 1 -11.01 6.13 -13.51
N LEU A 2 -10.07 6.01 -12.58
CA LEU A 2 -8.66 5.68 -12.86
C LEU A 2 -8.59 4.20 -13.24
N THR A 3 -8.77 3.87 -14.52
CA THR A 3 -8.81 2.48 -15.02
C THR A 3 -7.47 1.93 -15.49
N ASN A 4 -6.38 2.68 -15.34
CA ASN A 4 -5.04 2.17 -15.58
C ASN A 4 -4.24 2.17 -14.28
N PHE A 5 -4.28 1.04 -13.56
CA PHE A 5 -3.23 0.74 -12.60
C PHE A 5 -1.94 0.56 -13.40
N ASN A 6 -1.11 1.60 -13.43
CA ASN A 6 0.25 1.43 -13.92
C ASN A 6 0.93 0.43 -12.98
N THR A 7 1.26 -0.76 -13.47
CA THR A 7 1.85 -1.82 -12.65
C THR A 7 3.25 -1.47 -12.14
N THR A 8 3.87 -0.42 -12.67
CA THR A 8 5.23 -0.02 -12.33
C THR A 8 5.28 1.17 -11.38
N VAL A 9 4.20 1.96 -11.26
CA VAL A 9 4.12 3.07 -10.31
C VAL A 9 3.22 2.66 -9.14
N PRO A 10 3.77 2.47 -7.93
CA PRO A 10 3.00 2.04 -6.78
C PRO A 10 2.00 3.12 -6.34
N GLN A 11 0.90 2.67 -5.74
CA GLN A 11 -0.10 3.53 -5.11
C GLN A 11 -0.21 3.15 -3.64
N PHE A 12 -0.03 4.13 -2.76
CA PHE A 12 -0.21 3.95 -1.33
C PHE A 12 -1.59 4.45 -0.94
N THR A 13 -2.35 3.62 -0.23
CA THR A 13 -3.69 3.94 0.24
C THR A 13 -3.70 3.93 1.75
N PHE A 14 -4.39 4.89 2.36
CA PHE A 14 -4.41 5.10 3.80
C PHE A 14 -5.85 5.03 4.31
N ASP A 15 -6.08 4.35 5.42
CA ASP A 15 -7.28 4.45 6.26
C ASP A 15 -6.77 4.84 7.65
N GLN A 16 -7.13 6.03 8.09
CA GLN A 16 -6.66 6.64 9.33
C GLN A 16 -7.75 6.63 10.39
N ASN A 17 -7.34 6.56 11.66
CA ASN A 17 -8.30 6.35 12.73
C ASN A 17 -7.98 7.09 14.04
N GLU A 18 -7.76 8.40 13.98
CA GLU A 18 -7.57 9.20 15.19
C GLU A 18 -8.87 9.41 15.97
N THR A 19 -8.73 9.64 17.28
CA THR A 19 -9.87 9.69 18.18
C THR A 19 -10.73 10.94 17.92
N GLY A 20 -11.93 10.73 17.39
CA GLY A 20 -12.88 11.83 17.19
C GLY A 20 -12.45 12.81 16.09
N ARG A 21 -11.73 12.33 15.07
CA ARG A 21 -11.31 13.09 13.86
C ARG A 21 -10.17 14.08 14.10
N ASN A 22 -9.58 14.06 15.29
CA ASN A 22 -8.60 15.04 15.73
C ASN A 22 -7.59 14.39 16.68
N PRO A 23 -6.28 14.64 16.51
CA PRO A 23 -5.68 15.60 15.58
C PRO A 23 -5.74 15.15 14.11
N GLY A 24 -5.45 16.08 13.20
CA GLY A 24 -5.02 15.66 11.87
C GLY A 24 -3.60 15.10 11.97
N LEU A 25 -3.27 14.15 11.11
CA LEU A 25 -1.96 13.50 11.15
C LEU A 25 -0.96 14.23 10.27
N TYR A 26 0.27 14.34 10.75
CA TYR A 26 1.37 14.84 9.94
C TYR A 26 2.20 13.65 9.46
N VAL A 27 2.30 13.53 8.14
CA VAL A 27 2.97 12.38 7.50
C VAL A 27 4.14 12.86 6.67
N THR A 28 5.25 12.16 6.79
CA THR A 28 6.37 12.27 5.86
C THR A 28 6.93 10.90 5.57
N ALA A 29 7.43 10.70 4.37
CA ALA A 29 8.03 9.43 4.00
C ALA A 29 9.16 9.57 3.00
N LYS A 30 9.95 8.51 2.92
CA LYS A 30 10.86 8.28 1.81
C LYS A 30 10.72 6.86 1.31
N VAL A 31 10.95 6.70 0.01
CA VAL A 31 11.11 5.41 -0.64
C VAL A 31 12.55 5.27 -1.06
N GLU A 32 13.13 4.10 -0.82
CA GLU A 32 14.50 3.75 -1.17
C GLU A 32 14.48 2.46 -1.98
N ILE A 33 15.22 2.42 -3.09
CA ILE A 33 15.62 1.17 -3.74
C ILE A 33 17.00 0.81 -3.23
N ILE A 34 17.18 -0.42 -2.75
CA ILE A 34 18.44 -0.89 -2.17
C ILE A 34 18.91 -2.12 -2.96
N ASP A 35 20.21 -2.18 -3.26
CA ASP A 35 20.88 -3.30 -3.95
C ASP A 35 21.02 -4.54 -3.03
N GLY A 36 19.89 -5.16 -2.71
CA GLY A 36 19.82 -6.32 -1.82
C GLY A 36 20.04 -6.03 -0.33
N PRO A 37 19.93 -7.07 0.52
CA PRO A 37 20.08 -6.92 1.96
C PRO A 37 21.47 -6.40 2.35
N GLY A 38 21.53 -5.20 2.93
CA GLY A 38 22.78 -4.54 3.33
C GLY A 38 23.53 -3.84 2.19
N GLY A 39 22.94 -3.76 1.00
CA GLY A 39 23.51 -3.07 -0.15
C GLY A 39 23.40 -1.55 -0.08
N ALA A 40 23.89 -0.91 -1.14
CA ALA A 40 23.81 0.54 -1.31
C ALA A 40 22.40 0.99 -1.71
N VAL A 41 22.05 2.23 -1.38
CA VAL A 41 20.84 2.88 -1.90
C VAL A 41 21.08 3.25 -3.37
N LEU A 42 20.26 2.70 -4.26
CA LEU A 42 20.30 2.92 -5.70
C LEU A 42 19.49 4.15 -6.12
N HIS A 43 18.36 4.40 -5.47
CA HIS A 43 17.47 5.52 -5.78
C HIS A 43 16.63 5.92 -4.57
N THR A 44 16.13 7.15 -4.55
CA THR A 44 15.28 7.66 -3.47
C THR A 44 14.21 8.60 -3.99
N TRP A 45 13.01 8.51 -3.43
CA TRP A 45 11.96 9.51 -3.56
C TRP A 45 11.62 10.09 -2.19
N ALA A 46 11.54 11.41 -2.14
CA ALA A 46 11.03 12.16 -1.00
C ALA A 46 9.51 12.34 -1.12
N MET A 47 8.79 12.03 -0.04
CA MET A 47 7.36 12.31 0.13
C MET A 47 7.21 13.21 1.35
N ASP A 48 7.47 14.49 1.14
CA ASP A 48 7.39 15.53 2.14
C ASP A 48 6.88 16.83 1.51
N ASN A 49 6.63 17.84 2.33
CA ASN A 49 6.05 19.11 1.90
C ASN A 49 7.10 20.12 1.40
N SER A 50 8.34 19.68 1.14
CA SER A 50 9.37 20.58 0.63
C SER A 50 9.31 20.65 -0.89
N LEU A 51 9.01 21.84 -1.40
CA LEU A 51 8.87 22.09 -2.84
C LEU A 51 10.23 21.98 -3.53
N GLN A 52 10.43 20.88 -4.26
CA GLN A 52 11.68 20.54 -4.95
C GLN A 52 11.38 19.99 -6.35
N ALA A 53 12.36 20.09 -7.25
CA ALA A 53 12.26 19.48 -8.57
C ALA A 53 12.66 18.00 -8.52
N GLY A 54 12.04 17.18 -9.37
CA GLY A 54 12.34 15.75 -9.46
C GLY A 54 11.92 14.98 -8.21
N ASP A 55 12.72 13.99 -7.82
CA ASP A 55 12.41 13.07 -6.73
C ASP A 55 12.73 13.64 -5.32
N GLY A 56 13.37 14.81 -5.27
CA GLY A 56 13.62 15.58 -4.05
C GLY A 56 14.65 14.98 -3.08
N ASN A 57 15.09 15.80 -2.12
CA ASN A 57 15.84 15.35 -0.95
C ASN A 57 14.90 15.24 0.24
N TYR A 58 14.85 14.06 0.85
CA TYR A 58 13.97 13.80 1.97
C TYR A 58 14.24 14.73 3.16
N ASN A 59 13.21 15.47 3.58
CA ASN A 59 13.24 16.36 4.73
C ASN A 59 12.20 15.92 5.78
N PRO A 60 12.62 15.20 6.84
CA PRO A 60 11.69 14.73 7.87
C PRO A 60 11.06 15.86 8.69
N ALA A 61 11.62 17.08 8.65
CA ALA A 61 11.08 18.24 9.36
C ALA A 61 9.99 18.98 8.57
N SER A 62 9.59 18.46 7.40
CA SER A 62 8.60 19.08 6.52
C SER A 62 7.44 18.14 6.22
N PRO A 63 6.67 17.69 7.23
CA PRO A 63 5.56 16.77 6.97
C PRO A 63 4.41 17.44 6.24
N VAL A 64 3.59 16.62 5.59
CA VAL A 64 2.33 17.00 4.97
C VAL A 64 1.21 16.73 5.98
N LEU A 65 0.27 17.67 6.12
CA LEU A 65 -0.94 17.46 6.92
C LEU A 65 -1.92 16.56 6.15
N ALA A 66 -2.15 15.36 6.66
CA ALA A 66 -3.33 14.56 6.38
C ALA A 66 -4.46 15.04 7.31
N ALA A 67 -5.26 15.98 6.81
CA ALA A 67 -6.34 16.58 7.58
C ALA A 67 -7.38 15.52 7.99
N GLY A 68 -7.78 15.52 9.26
CA GLY A 68 -8.77 14.57 9.76
C GLY A 68 -10.15 14.71 9.11
N SER A 69 -10.42 15.89 8.55
CA SER A 69 -11.59 16.15 7.73
C SER A 69 -11.29 17.19 6.65
N ILE A 70 -11.91 17.05 5.48
CA ILE A 70 -11.75 17.97 4.35
C ILE A 70 -13.12 18.50 3.94
N THR A 71 -13.25 19.82 3.84
CA THR A 71 -14.44 20.46 3.28
C THR A 71 -14.19 20.84 1.82
N ILE A 72 -15.01 20.29 0.92
CA ILE A 72 -15.00 20.63 -0.50
C ILE A 72 -16.16 21.59 -0.78
N PRO A 73 -15.90 22.79 -1.35
CA PRO A 73 -16.94 23.75 -1.65
C PRO A 73 -17.71 23.39 -2.93
N ASN A 74 -18.98 23.79 -3.00
CA ASN A 74 -19.83 23.67 -4.18
C ASN A 74 -19.92 22.23 -4.74
N VAL A 75 -19.99 21.22 -3.86
CA VAL A 75 -20.31 19.84 -4.25
C VAL A 75 -21.82 19.77 -4.50
N MET A 76 -22.28 20.52 -5.51
CA MET A 76 -23.68 20.58 -5.91
C MET A 76 -24.02 19.33 -6.74
N ASN A 77 -24.15 18.17 -6.08
CA ASN A 77 -25.13 17.19 -6.49
C ASN A 77 -25.41 16.18 -5.37
N ALA A 78 -26.69 15.94 -5.18
CA ALA A 78 -27.24 14.95 -4.27
C ALA A 78 -26.66 13.55 -4.58
N SER A 79 -26.53 12.74 -3.52
CA SER A 79 -26.16 11.31 -3.54
C SER A 79 -24.66 10.96 -3.51
N ILE A 80 -23.82 11.71 -2.78
CA ILE A 80 -22.56 11.15 -2.25
C ILE A 80 -22.85 10.64 -0.83
N PRO A 81 -22.98 9.32 -0.60
CA PRO A 81 -23.31 8.76 0.71
C PRO A 81 -22.33 9.15 1.82
N GLU A 82 -21.07 9.39 1.46
CA GLU A 82 -19.98 9.73 2.38
C GLU A 82 -19.87 11.24 2.67
N CYS A 83 -20.67 12.10 2.02
CA CYS A 83 -20.66 13.53 2.28
C CYS A 83 -21.54 13.88 3.50
N ASP A 84 -20.97 14.63 4.44
CA ASP A 84 -21.71 15.39 5.46
C ASP A 84 -22.03 16.80 4.91
N PRO A 85 -23.29 17.10 4.53
CA PRO A 85 -23.62 18.34 3.84
C PRO A 85 -23.63 19.56 4.78
N LEU A 86 -23.01 20.65 4.33
CA LEU A 86 -22.98 21.94 5.02
C LEU A 86 -23.80 23.02 4.29
N PRO A 87 -24.27 24.06 5.01
CA PRO A 87 -24.94 25.21 4.40
C PRO A 87 -24.09 25.83 3.28
N GLY A 88 -24.74 26.26 2.20
CA GLY A 88 -24.07 26.84 1.03
C GLY A 88 -23.58 25.85 -0.01
N GLY A 89 -23.94 24.56 0.09
CA GLY A 89 -23.60 23.54 -0.92
C GLY A 89 -22.19 22.98 -0.76
N ASN A 90 -21.62 23.06 0.44
CA ASN A 90 -20.33 22.47 0.78
C ASN A 90 -20.54 21.04 1.31
N CYS A 91 -19.55 20.18 1.13
CA CYS A 91 -19.54 18.82 1.66
C CYS A 91 -18.29 18.62 2.52
N THR A 92 -18.47 18.07 3.71
CA THR A 92 -17.38 17.63 4.56
C THR A 92 -17.21 16.12 4.43
N PHE A 93 -15.95 15.69 4.29
CA PHE A 93 -15.56 14.29 4.26
C PHE A 93 -14.70 13.99 5.48
N ASP A 94 -14.99 12.86 6.09
CA ASP A 94 -14.23 12.33 7.22
C ASP A 94 -13.10 11.47 6.67
N ASN A 95 -11.88 11.73 7.12
CA ASN A 95 -10.67 11.13 6.59
C ASN A 95 -9.84 10.45 7.69
N ASN A 96 -10.47 10.21 8.86
CA ASN A 96 -9.74 9.90 10.09
C ASN A 96 -10.60 9.32 11.22
N VAL A 97 -11.46 8.36 10.88
CA VAL A 97 -12.36 7.67 11.85
C VAL A 97 -12.39 6.16 11.65
N GLY A 98 -11.48 5.61 10.86
CA GLY A 98 -11.39 4.17 10.59
C GLY A 98 -12.64 3.64 9.88
N SER A 99 -12.80 4.00 8.61
CA SER A 99 -14.05 3.69 7.87
C SER A 99 -14.06 2.30 7.22
N GLY A 100 -12.91 1.59 7.22
CA GLY A 100 -12.70 0.39 6.43
C GLY A 100 -12.61 0.67 4.92
N LYS A 101 -12.48 1.95 4.55
CA LYS A 101 -12.26 2.45 3.19
C LYS A 101 -11.06 3.39 3.24
N PHE A 102 -10.41 3.57 2.09
CA PHE A 102 -9.28 4.50 2.01
C PHE A 102 -9.74 5.96 2.12
N ASP A 103 -9.14 6.69 3.05
CA ASP A 103 -9.32 8.12 3.25
C ASP A 103 -8.56 8.94 2.20
N TYR A 104 -7.35 8.52 1.86
CA TYR A 104 -6.56 9.17 0.82
C TYR A 104 -5.58 8.22 0.12
N ILE A 105 -5.14 8.65 -1.06
CA ILE A 105 -4.18 7.95 -1.91
C ILE A 105 -2.98 8.85 -2.11
N VAL A 106 -1.78 8.35 -1.83
CA VAL A 106 -0.52 8.99 -2.19
C VAL A 106 -0.03 8.38 -3.49
N LEU A 107 0.07 9.22 -4.51
CA LEU A 107 0.63 8.90 -5.81
C LEU A 107 1.92 9.69 -6.02
N VAL A 108 2.99 9.00 -6.38
CA VAL A 108 4.27 9.61 -6.80
C VAL A 108 4.51 9.26 -8.26
N PRO A 109 4.04 10.09 -9.22
CA PRO A 109 4.06 9.73 -10.64
C PRO A 109 5.46 9.44 -11.21
N THR A 110 6.51 9.97 -10.59
CA THR A 110 7.90 9.74 -10.99
C THR A 110 8.48 8.41 -10.48
N MET A 111 7.76 7.70 -9.61
CA MET A 111 8.19 6.43 -9.03
C MET A 111 7.93 5.26 -9.99
N ASP A 112 8.50 5.33 -11.20
CA ASP A 112 8.41 4.26 -12.18
C ASP A 112 9.41 3.14 -11.86
N LEU A 113 8.95 2.04 -11.27
CA LEU A 113 9.82 0.99 -10.75
C LEU A 113 10.49 0.10 -11.83
N THR A 114 10.18 0.30 -13.12
CA THR A 114 10.73 -0.51 -14.22
C THR A 114 12.27 -0.66 -14.20
N PRO A 115 13.07 0.39 -13.95
CA PRO A 115 14.53 0.28 -13.94
C PRO A 115 15.08 -0.62 -12.83
N TRP A 116 14.28 -0.91 -11.80
CA TRP A 116 14.71 -1.64 -10.61
C TRP A 116 14.00 -2.99 -10.43
N ALA A 117 13.39 -3.52 -11.49
CA ALA A 117 12.65 -4.80 -11.47
C ALA A 117 13.51 -6.06 -11.24
N ASP A 118 14.76 -5.92 -10.79
CA ASP A 118 15.60 -7.03 -10.35
C ASP A 118 15.05 -7.65 -9.06
N ALA A 119 15.00 -8.98 -8.98
CA ALA A 119 14.48 -9.72 -7.84
C ALA A 119 15.32 -9.54 -6.56
N ASN A 120 16.57 -9.11 -6.68
CA ASN A 120 17.44 -8.85 -5.53
C ASN A 120 17.27 -7.44 -4.96
N ASN A 121 16.68 -6.50 -5.71
CA ASN A 121 16.45 -5.16 -5.21
C ASN A 121 15.40 -5.17 -4.10
N LEU A 122 15.65 -4.39 -3.03
CA LEU A 122 14.68 -4.16 -1.97
C LEU A 122 13.97 -2.83 -2.20
N PHE A 123 12.64 -2.89 -2.24
CA PHE A 123 11.78 -1.73 -2.16
C PHE A 123 11.48 -1.44 -0.70
N LYS A 124 12.01 -0.34 -0.16
CA LYS A 124 11.82 0.06 1.23
C LYS A 124 11.07 1.37 1.30
N VAL A 125 10.04 1.41 2.14
CA VAL A 125 9.33 2.63 2.48
C VAL A 125 9.53 2.92 3.96
N THR A 126 9.89 4.15 4.30
CA THR A 126 9.99 4.60 5.68
C THR A 126 8.98 5.72 5.91
N TRP A 127 7.95 5.43 6.70
CA TRP A 127 6.94 6.40 7.10
C TRP A 127 7.27 6.99 8.47
N HIS A 128 6.98 8.28 8.64
CA HIS A 128 6.96 8.93 9.94
C HIS A 128 5.61 9.62 10.08
N PHE A 129 4.90 9.24 11.14
CA PHE A 129 3.66 9.86 11.57
C PHE A 129 3.96 10.67 12.83
N HIS A 130 3.38 11.87 12.90
CA HIS A 130 3.37 12.68 14.10
C HIS A 130 1.93 12.85 14.58
N ASP A 131 1.80 13.05 15.89
CA ASP A 131 0.53 13.33 16.57
C ASP A 131 -0.47 12.17 16.54
N VAL A 132 -0.02 10.91 16.47
CA VAL A 132 -0.88 9.71 16.53
C VAL A 132 -1.50 9.55 17.92
N ASP A 133 -2.83 9.48 18.00
CA ASP A 133 -3.64 9.40 19.22
C ASP A 133 -4.63 8.21 19.26
N ASP A 134 -4.10 7.05 19.65
CA ASP A 134 -4.88 5.84 19.96
C ASP A 134 -5.69 5.21 18.80
N GLY A 135 -5.44 5.69 17.57
CA GLY A 135 -5.86 5.10 16.31
C GLY A 135 -5.00 3.96 15.79
N GLY A 136 -5.63 2.97 15.18
CA GLY A 136 -4.92 2.01 14.33
C GLY A 136 -4.82 2.56 12.91
N GLU A 137 -3.62 2.94 12.49
CA GLU A 137 -3.39 3.49 11.16
C GLU A 137 -3.09 2.39 10.14
N GLU A 138 -3.90 2.31 9.08
CA GLU A 138 -3.73 1.31 8.03
C GLU A 138 -3.13 1.91 6.77
N ILE A 139 -2.07 1.26 6.26
CA ILE A 139 -1.42 1.61 5.01
C ILE A 139 -1.37 0.36 4.15
N THR A 140 -1.89 0.48 2.93
CA THR A 140 -1.79 -0.59 1.93
C THR A 140 -1.02 -0.10 0.72
N LEU A 141 -0.13 -0.97 0.22
CA LEU A 141 0.53 -0.81 -1.06
C LEU A 141 -0.29 -1.55 -2.12
N THR A 142 -0.89 -0.79 -3.02
CA THR A 142 -1.68 -1.35 -4.12
C THR A 142 -0.85 -1.37 -5.41
N GLY A 143 -0.88 -2.51 -6.09
CA GLY A 143 -0.06 -2.81 -7.27
C GLY A 143 0.04 -4.32 -7.49
N ARG A 144 0.14 -4.76 -8.75
CA ARG A 144 0.28 -6.18 -9.08
C ARG A 144 1.76 -6.52 -9.20
N PHE A 145 2.35 -7.04 -8.11
CA PHE A 145 3.70 -7.60 -8.13
C PHE A 145 3.66 -9.01 -8.70
N TYR A 146 4.06 -9.18 -9.96
CA TYR A 146 4.25 -10.51 -10.52
C TYR A 146 5.61 -11.05 -10.07
N SER A 147 5.60 -12.11 -9.26
CA SER A 147 6.76 -13.00 -9.22
C SER A 147 6.59 -14.04 -10.33
N ASN A 148 7.63 -14.24 -11.14
CA ASN A 148 7.69 -15.38 -12.07
C ASN A 148 7.97 -16.71 -11.33
N ASN A 149 7.75 -16.76 -10.01
CA ASN A 149 7.88 -17.98 -9.24
C ASN A 149 6.74 -18.91 -9.63
N ARG A 150 7.05 -19.85 -10.52
CA ARG A 150 6.30 -21.10 -10.61
C ARG A 150 6.43 -21.76 -9.25
N VAL A 151 5.42 -21.59 -8.40
CA VAL A 151 5.28 -22.36 -7.16
C VAL A 151 5.32 -23.83 -7.58
N PRO A 152 6.31 -24.62 -7.14
CA PRO A 152 6.33 -26.04 -7.44
C PRO A 152 5.00 -26.64 -7.01
N GLU A 153 4.38 -27.45 -7.87
CA GLU A 153 3.13 -28.12 -7.53
C GLU A 153 3.30 -28.83 -6.19
N PRO A 154 2.32 -28.73 -5.27
CA PRO A 154 2.43 -29.33 -3.96
C PRO A 154 2.80 -30.81 -4.10
N GLY A 155 3.88 -31.23 -3.43
CA GLY A 155 4.32 -32.64 -3.41
C GLY A 155 3.26 -33.61 -2.87
N SER A 156 2.11 -33.12 -2.41
CA SER A 156 0.95 -33.93 -2.03
C SER A 156 0.43 -34.80 -3.17
N LEU A 157 0.45 -34.35 -4.44
CA LEU A 157 0.07 -35.20 -5.58
C LEU A 157 1.04 -36.37 -5.77
N ALA A 158 2.34 -36.10 -5.63
CA ALA A 158 3.36 -37.16 -5.63
C ALA A 158 3.19 -38.10 -4.43
N LEU A 159 2.85 -37.58 -3.26
CA LEU A 159 2.62 -38.36 -2.05
C LEU A 159 1.40 -39.28 -2.18
N PHE A 160 0.28 -38.79 -2.73
CA PHE A 160 -0.90 -39.62 -3.00
C PHE A 160 -0.61 -40.70 -4.05
N GLY A 161 0.14 -40.36 -5.10
CA GLY A 161 0.58 -41.32 -6.11
C GLY A 161 1.46 -42.42 -5.52
N LEU A 162 2.48 -42.06 -4.73
CA LEU A 162 3.38 -43.01 -4.07
C LEU A 162 2.67 -43.85 -3.02
N ALA A 163 1.77 -43.27 -2.23
CA ALA A 163 0.96 -43.98 -1.26
C ALA A 163 0.02 -45.00 -1.94
N GLY A 164 -0.61 -44.63 -3.05
CA GLY A 164 -1.45 -45.54 -3.84
C GLY A 164 -0.67 -46.72 -4.41
N ILE A 165 0.52 -46.46 -4.97
CA ILE A 165 1.42 -47.53 -5.47
C ILE A 165 1.87 -48.45 -4.33
N GLY A 166 2.26 -47.88 -3.19
CA GLY A 166 2.65 -48.65 -1.99
C GLY A 166 1.51 -49.54 -1.47
N MET A 167 0.28 -49.04 -1.46
CA MET A 167 -0.89 -49.79 -1.03
C MET A 167 -1.23 -50.93 -2.00
N LEU A 168 -1.18 -50.68 -3.30
CA LEU A 168 -1.39 -51.72 -4.33
C LEU A 168 -0.33 -52.82 -4.25
N ALA A 169 0.94 -52.46 -4.03
CA ALA A 169 2.03 -53.42 -3.86
C ALA A 169 1.84 -54.28 -2.59
N ALA A 170 1.42 -53.66 -1.48
CA ALA A 170 1.14 -54.36 -0.23
C ALA A 170 -0.05 -55.33 -0.34
N LEU A 171 -1.13 -54.93 -1.03
CA LEU A 171 -2.30 -55.78 -1.28
C LEU A 171 -1.95 -56.97 -2.18
N ARG A 172 -1.08 -56.77 -3.18
CA ARG A 172 -0.67 -57.84 -4.11
C ARG A 172 0.20 -58.90 -3.42
N ARG A 173 1.06 -58.50 -2.48
CA ARG A 173 1.87 -59.43 -1.65
C ARG A 173 1.07 -60.23 -0.64
N ARG A 174 -0.13 -59.79 -0.26
CA ARG A 174 -1.01 -60.54 0.66
C ARG A 174 -1.91 -61.57 -0.03
N ARG A 175 -1.99 -61.53 -1.36
CA ARG A 175 -2.78 -62.46 -2.18
C ARG A 175 -1.95 -63.54 -2.88
N ALA A 176 -0.63 -63.42 -2.87
CA ALA A 176 0.33 -64.45 -3.28
C ALA A 176 0.81 -65.20 -2.03
#